data_AF-A0A539DPL5-F1
#
_entry.id   AF-A0A539DPL5-F1
#
_cell.length_a   1.000
_cell.length_b   1.000
_cell.length_c   1.000
_cell.angle_alpha   90.00
_cell.angle_beta   90.00
_cell.angle_gamma   90.00
#
_symmetry.space_group_name_H-M   'P 1'
#
loop_
_entity.id
_entity.type
_entity.pdbx_description
1 polymer ?
#
loop_
_entity_poly.entity_id
_entity_poly.type
_entity_poly.pdbx_seq_one_letter_code
_entity_poly.pdbx_strand_id
1 'polypeptide(L)'
;MDHLRRKTLDLSHLQALVLDEADEMLNMGFLEDVEWILEQTPPTRQIALFSATMPEAIRKIAKRHLNSPNEVKIKSKTSTVETITQRYWQVTGLHKLDALTRILEVEDFDAMLIFVRTKTATVELSEKLEARGYSSAPLNGDMNQVLR
;
A
#
# COMPACT_ATOMS: atom_id res chain seq x y z
N MET A 1 -16.55 10.55 -3.83
CA MET A 1 -17.20 11.82 -3.41
C MET A 1 -17.72 12.65 -4.58
N ASP A 2 -16.85 13.10 -5.48
CA ASP A 2 -17.20 14.04 -6.55
C ASP A 2 -18.32 13.53 -7.47
N HIS A 3 -18.26 12.26 -7.89
CA HIS A 3 -19.30 11.66 -8.74
C HIS A 3 -20.70 11.61 -8.09
N LEU A 4 -20.75 11.37 -6.78
CA LEU A 4 -22.00 11.38 -5.99
C LEU A 4 -22.53 12.82 -5.85
N ARG A 5 -21.66 13.78 -5.53
CA ARG A 5 -22.03 15.21 -5.43
C ARG A 5 -22.54 15.77 -6.76
N ARG A 6 -21.90 15.39 -7.88
CA ARG A 6 -22.31 15.77 -9.24
C ARG A 6 -23.50 14.97 -9.78
N LYS A 7 -24.03 14.00 -9.03
CA LYS A 7 -25.10 13.06 -9.45
C LYS A 7 -24.78 12.30 -10.74
N THR A 8 -23.50 12.09 -11.02
CA THR A 8 -23.03 11.28 -12.17
C THR A 8 -22.94 9.79 -11.84
N LEU A 9 -23.10 9.44 -10.57
CA LEU A 9 -23.18 8.07 -10.07
C LEU A 9 -24.37 7.98 -9.12
N ASP A 10 -25.26 7.05 -9.37
CA ASP A 10 -26.36 6.71 -8.47
C ASP A 10 -26.07 5.35 -7.80
N LEU A 11 -26.10 5.33 -6.47
CA LEU A 11 -25.86 4.13 -5.67
C LEU A 11 -27.15 3.56 -5.07
N SER A 12 -28.32 4.12 -5.40
CA SER A 12 -29.63 3.70 -4.87
C SER A 12 -29.95 2.21 -5.05
N HIS A 13 -29.37 1.58 -6.07
CA HIS A 13 -29.54 0.16 -6.39
C HIS A 13 -28.29 -0.69 -6.09
N LEU A 14 -27.31 -0.17 -5.34
CA LEU A 14 -26.09 -0.90 -5.02
C LEU A 14 -26.39 -2.11 -4.14
N GLN A 15 -26.02 -3.30 -4.62
CA GLN A 15 -26.22 -4.57 -3.91
C GLN A 15 -24.97 -5.04 -3.15
N ALA A 16 -23.77 -4.68 -3.61
CA ALA A 16 -22.52 -5.11 -3.02
C ALA A 16 -21.51 -3.94 -2.95
N LEU A 17 -20.78 -3.86 -1.84
CA LEU A 17 -19.72 -2.88 -1.62
C LEU A 17 -18.50 -3.59 -1.05
N VAL A 18 -17.32 -3.29 -1.63
CA VAL A 18 -16.05 -3.83 -1.17
C VAL A 18 -15.17 -2.69 -0.67
N LEU A 19 -14.68 -2.83 0.56
CA LEU A 19 -13.62 -2.00 1.12
C LEU A 19 -12.35 -2.86 1.16
N ASP A 20 -11.38 -2.53 0.33
CA ASP A 20 -10.09 -3.22 0.29
C ASP A 20 -9.00 -2.35 0.91
N GLU A 21 -7.99 -2.98 1.51
CA GLU A 21 -6.89 -2.32 2.22
C GLU A 21 -7.37 -1.23 3.21
N ALA A 22 -8.37 -1.57 4.04
CA ALA A 22 -9.05 -0.59 4.87
C ALA A 22 -8.14 0.13 5.87
N ASP A 23 -7.08 -0.52 6.36
CA ASP A 23 -6.05 0.08 7.19
C ASP A 23 -5.16 1.08 6.44
N GLU A 24 -4.87 0.85 5.15
CA GLU A 24 -4.17 1.85 4.33
C GLU A 24 -5.03 3.07 4.05
N MET A 25 -6.34 2.89 3.84
CA MET A 25 -7.27 4.03 3.73
C MET A 25 -7.25 4.92 4.99
N LEU A 26 -7.08 4.32 6.17
CA LEU A 26 -6.87 5.07 7.42
C LEU A 26 -5.53 5.82 7.40
N ASN A 27 -4.44 5.18 6.97
CA ASN A 27 -3.12 5.82 6.87
C ASN A 27 -3.12 7.02 5.91
N MET A 28 -3.93 6.95 4.85
CA MET A 28 -4.12 8.04 3.88
C MET A 28 -5.07 9.14 4.37
N GLY A 29 -5.74 8.96 5.51
CA GLY A 29 -6.70 9.93 6.06
C GLY A 29 -8.08 9.90 5.39
N PHE A 30 -8.42 8.85 4.64
CA PHE A 30 -9.70 8.74 3.90
C PHE A 30 -10.86 8.19 4.74
N LEU A 31 -10.68 8.03 6.05
CA LEU A 31 -11.69 7.39 6.90
C LEU A 31 -13.04 8.11 6.85
N GLU A 32 -13.03 9.44 6.91
CA GLU A 32 -14.25 10.27 6.86
C GLU A 32 -14.94 10.17 5.50
N ASP A 33 -14.16 10.13 4.41
CA ASP A 33 -14.69 9.97 3.05
C ASP A 33 -15.34 8.60 2.88
N VAL A 34 -14.74 7.55 3.43
CA VAL A 34 -15.30 6.18 3.41
C VAL A 34 -16.60 6.11 4.20
N GLU A 35 -16.65 6.67 5.41
CA GLU A 35 -17.89 6.73 6.19
C GLU A 35 -18.99 7.46 5.43
N TRP A 36 -18.69 8.62 4.82
CA TRP A 36 -19.66 9.35 4.03
C TRP A 36 -20.19 8.52 2.85
N ILE A 37 -19.33 7.81 2.12
CA ILE A 37 -19.76 6.96 1.00
C ILE A 37 -20.68 5.83 1.51
N LEU A 38 -20.36 5.23 2.65
CA LEU A 38 -21.18 4.18 3.26
C LEU A 38 -22.55 4.70 3.71
N GLU A 39 -22.67 5.98 4.10
CA GLU A 39 -23.95 6.61 4.42
C GLU A 39 -24.81 6.90 3.17
N GLN A 40 -24.19 7.10 2.01
CA GLN A 40 -24.90 7.32 0.74
C GLN A 40 -25.36 6.03 0.04
N THR A 41 -25.17 4.87 0.66
CA THR A 41 -25.49 3.56 0.04
C THR A 41 -26.66 2.86 0.74
N PRO A 42 -27.44 2.03 0.01
CA PRO A 42 -28.65 1.41 0.54
C PRO A 42 -28.35 0.50 1.74
N PRO A 43 -29.25 0.41 2.74
CA PRO A 43 -29.03 -0.41 3.93
C PRO A 43 -29.07 -1.92 3.64
N THR A 44 -29.67 -2.33 2.50
CA THR A 44 -29.84 -3.73 2.09
C THR A 44 -28.64 -4.31 1.35
N ARG A 45 -27.52 -3.59 1.25
CA ARG A 45 -26.31 -4.03 0.55
C ARG A 45 -25.51 -5.04 1.36
N GLN A 46 -24.79 -5.92 0.67
CA GLN A 46 -23.72 -6.72 1.23
C GLN A 46 -22.42 -5.90 1.27
N ILE A 47 -21.68 -5.97 2.38
CA ILE A 47 -20.36 -5.32 2.50
C ILE A 47 -19.31 -6.39 2.75
N ALA A 48 -18.22 -6.35 1.98
CA ALA A 48 -16.99 -7.07 2.26
C ALA A 48 -15.90 -6.08 2.67
N LEU A 49 -15.26 -6.31 3.81
CA LEU A 49 -14.16 -5.48 4.33
C LEU A 49 -12.91 -6.33 4.43
N PHE A 50 -11.87 -5.94 3.69
CA PHE A 50 -10.55 -6.54 3.68
C PHE A 50 -9.55 -5.55 4.29
N SER A 51 -8.72 -6.05 5.20
CA SER A 51 -7.75 -5.25 5.93
C SER A 51 -6.68 -6.17 6.48
N ALA A 52 -5.40 -5.77 6.38
CA ALA A 52 -4.30 -6.56 6.94
C ALA A 52 -4.26 -6.44 8.47
N THR A 53 -4.61 -5.26 8.98
CA THR A 53 -4.71 -4.95 10.40
C THR A 53 -6.11 -4.47 10.77
N MET A 54 -6.47 -4.53 12.06
CA MET A 54 -7.78 -4.10 12.55
C MET A 54 -7.63 -3.10 13.72
N PRO A 55 -7.17 -1.86 13.44
CA PRO A 55 -7.14 -0.79 14.43
C PRO A 55 -8.56 -0.38 14.85
N GLU A 56 -8.68 0.38 15.94
CA GLU A 56 -9.99 0.73 16.53
C GLU A 56 -10.92 1.44 15.54
N ALA A 57 -10.39 2.35 14.71
CA ALA A 57 -11.13 3.06 13.68
C ALA A 57 -11.81 2.10 12.68
N ILE A 58 -11.06 1.13 12.15
CA ILE A 58 -11.60 0.12 11.20
C ILE A 58 -12.60 -0.79 11.89
N ARG A 59 -12.37 -1.15 13.16
CA ARG A 59 -13.37 -1.91 13.96
C ARG A 59 -14.68 -1.14 14.16
N LYS A 60 -14.62 0.19 14.31
CA LYS A 60 -15.83 1.03 14.42
C LYS A 60 -16.62 1.03 13.11
N ILE A 61 -15.95 1.23 11.97
CA ILE A 61 -16.59 1.15 10.65
C ILE A 61 -17.24 -0.23 10.46
N ALA A 62 -16.48 -1.30 10.73
CA ALA A 62 -16.97 -2.66 10.64
C ALA A 62 -18.24 -2.86 11.47
N LYS A 63 -18.23 -2.48 12.75
CA LYS A 63 -19.40 -2.62 13.64
C LYS A 63 -20.60 -1.76 13.24
N ARG A 64 -20.36 -0.58 12.67
CA ARG A 64 -21.42 0.37 12.29
C ARG A 64 -22.11 -0.04 10.99
N HIS A 65 -21.35 -0.53 10.02
CA HIS A 65 -21.84 -0.72 8.64
C HIS A 65 -22.03 -2.19 8.24
N LEU A 66 -21.30 -3.14 8.83
CA LEU A 66 -21.52 -4.56 8.54
C LEU A 66 -22.70 -5.08 9.37
N ASN A 67 -23.60 -5.83 8.72
CA ASN A 67 -24.69 -6.52 9.38
C ASN A 67 -24.29 -7.99 9.63
N SER A 68 -24.12 -8.37 10.90
CA SER A 68 -23.73 -9.72 11.33
C SER A 68 -22.61 -10.36 10.47
N PRO A 69 -21.42 -9.73 10.37
CA PRO A 69 -20.37 -10.21 9.48
C PRO A 69 -19.76 -11.54 9.95
N ASN A 70 -19.42 -12.40 9.00
CA ASN A 70 -18.52 -13.52 9.25
C ASN A 70 -17.07 -13.01 9.23
N GLU A 71 -16.36 -13.16 10.34
CA GLU A 71 -14.94 -12.81 10.42
C GLU A 71 -14.07 -13.98 9.94
N VAL A 72 -13.42 -13.81 8.79
CA VAL A 72 -12.44 -14.77 8.27
C VAL A 72 -11.04 -14.23 8.51
N LYS A 73 -10.36 -14.79 9.52
CA LYS A 73 -8.97 -14.45 9.80
C LYS A 73 -8.04 -15.52 9.29
N ILE A 74 -7.28 -15.20 8.25
CA ILE A 74 -6.15 -16.03 7.82
C ILE A 74 -5.08 -15.92 8.91
N LYS A 75 -4.90 -16.99 9.69
CA LYS A 75 -3.74 -17.08 10.59
C LYS A 75 -2.51 -17.13 9.69
N SER A 76 -1.73 -16.05 9.65
CA SER A 76 -0.35 -16.18 9.26
C SER A 76 0.26 -17.19 10.24
N LYS A 77 0.74 -18.33 9.72
CA LYS A 77 1.81 -19.02 10.46
C LYS A 77 2.84 -17.94 10.72
N THR A 78 3.31 -17.82 11.95
CA THR A 78 4.33 -16.86 12.39
C THR A 78 5.69 -17.11 11.70
N SER A 79 5.71 -17.53 10.44
CA SER A 79 6.87 -17.96 9.69
C SER A 79 7.34 -16.92 8.68
N THR A 80 6.61 -15.82 8.45
CA THR A 80 7.10 -14.76 7.54
C THR A 80 8.41 -14.15 8.03
N VAL A 81 8.62 -14.08 9.34
CA VAL A 81 9.90 -13.63 9.93
C VAL A 81 10.96 -14.72 9.86
N GLU A 82 10.59 -16.01 10.02
CA GLU A 82 11.56 -17.11 9.90
C GLU A 82 12.05 -17.33 8.46
N THR A 83 11.24 -17.02 7.44
CA THR A 83 11.62 -17.15 6.03
C THR A 83 12.39 -15.95 5.47
N ILE A 84 12.34 -14.79 6.14
CA ILE A 84 13.02 -13.58 5.67
C ILE A 84 14.32 -13.40 6.46
N THR A 85 15.45 -13.60 5.79
CA THR A 85 16.76 -13.28 6.37
C THR A 85 16.94 -11.78 6.41
N GLN A 86 17.04 -11.21 7.62
CA GLN A 86 17.27 -9.78 7.82
C GLN A 86 18.73 -9.52 8.21
N ARG A 87 19.37 -8.57 7.54
CA ARG A 87 20.74 -8.13 7.81
C ARG A 87 20.78 -6.61 7.90
N TYR A 88 21.72 -6.09 8.67
CA TYR A 88 21.99 -4.65 8.72
C TYR A 88 23.47 -4.38 8.54
N TRP A 89 23.78 -3.24 7.93
CA TRP A 89 25.15 -2.75 7.78
C TRP A 89 25.21 -1.29 8.24
N GLN A 90 26.06 -1.00 9.21
CA GLN A 90 26.29 0.37 9.66
C GLN A 90 27.23 1.10 8.69
N VAL A 91 26.71 2.11 8.01
CA VAL A 91 27.46 2.97 7.09
C VAL A 91 27.14 4.44 7.34
N THR A 92 28.11 5.31 7.12
CA THR A 92 27.85 6.75 7.07
C THR A 92 27.08 7.10 5.80
N GLY A 93 26.31 8.19 5.81
CA GLY A 93 25.44 8.57 4.69
C GLY A 93 26.16 8.70 3.35
N LEU A 94 27.39 9.22 3.35
CA LEU A 94 28.21 9.42 2.15
C LEU A 94 28.63 8.09 1.49
N HIS A 95 28.76 7.01 2.27
CA HIS A 95 29.22 5.71 1.77
C HIS A 95 28.07 4.72 1.48
N LYS A 96 26.81 5.15 1.60
CA LYS A 96 25.65 4.27 1.35
C LYS A 96 25.61 3.73 -0.07
N LEU A 97 25.93 4.57 -1.06
CA LEU A 97 25.92 4.16 -2.45
C LEU A 97 27.00 3.11 -2.74
N ASP A 98 28.22 3.34 -2.26
CA ASP A 98 29.34 2.41 -2.45
C ASP A 98 29.10 1.07 -1.72
N ALA A 99 28.44 1.12 -0.56
CA ALA A 99 28.05 -0.09 0.16
C ALA A 99 26.93 -0.85 -0.58
N LEU A 100 25.94 -0.15 -1.13
CA LEU A 100 24.89 -0.75 -1.94
C LEU A 100 25.47 -1.44 -3.18
N THR A 101 26.37 -0.79 -3.92
CA THR A 101 26.93 -1.37 -5.14
C THR A 101 27.74 -2.63 -4.84
N ARG A 102 28.46 -2.69 -3.71
CA ARG A 102 29.14 -3.93 -3.27
C ARG A 102 28.18 -5.07 -2.94
N ILE A 103 26.98 -4.77 -2.43
CA ILE A 103 25.95 -5.80 -2.21
C ILE A 103 25.45 -6.30 -3.57
N LEU A 104 25.19 -5.40 -4.52
CA LEU A 104 24.74 -5.75 -5.86
C LEU A 104 25.78 -6.55 -6.67
N GLU A 105 27.07 -6.37 -6.39
CA GLU A 105 28.16 -7.12 -7.05
C GLU A 105 28.28 -8.58 -6.57
N VAL A 106 27.87 -8.86 -5.33
CA VAL A 106 28.13 -10.14 -4.66
C VAL A 106 26.87 -11.01 -4.51
N GLU A 107 25.71 -10.38 -4.39
CA GLU A 107 24.43 -11.08 -4.27
C GLU A 107 23.91 -11.50 -5.66
N ASP A 108 23.44 -12.73 -5.78
CA ASP A 108 22.75 -13.23 -6.98
C ASP A 108 21.26 -12.87 -6.89
N PHE A 109 20.74 -12.14 -7.89
CA PHE A 109 19.34 -11.71 -7.91
C PHE A 109 18.82 -11.52 -9.34
N ASP A 110 17.56 -11.89 -9.57
CA ASP A 110 16.85 -11.57 -10.82
C ASP A 110 16.33 -10.12 -10.81
N ALA A 111 15.80 -9.68 -9.67
CA ALA A 111 15.28 -8.33 -9.45
C ALA A 111 15.38 -7.93 -7.98
N MET A 112 15.58 -6.64 -7.72
CA MET A 112 15.69 -6.09 -6.35
C MET A 112 14.85 -4.82 -6.19
N LEU A 113 14.10 -4.73 -5.09
CA LEU A 113 13.41 -3.51 -4.68
C LEU A 113 14.25 -2.75 -3.66
N ILE A 114 14.58 -1.49 -3.97
CA ILE A 114 15.39 -0.62 -3.11
C ILE A 114 14.52 0.56 -2.64
N PHE A 115 14.20 0.57 -1.34
CA PHE A 115 13.38 1.63 -0.75
C PHE A 115 14.25 2.81 -0.29
N VAL A 116 13.85 4.01 -0.71
CA VAL A 116 14.45 5.29 -0.29
C VAL A 116 13.38 6.22 0.26
N ARG A 117 13.81 7.21 1.05
CA ARG A 117 12.90 8.07 1.82
C ARG A 117 12.06 9.03 0.98
N THR A 118 12.60 9.56 -0.11
CA THR A 118 11.96 10.64 -0.88
C THR A 118 11.82 10.26 -2.34
N LYS A 119 10.81 10.81 -3.01
CA LYS A 119 10.60 10.61 -4.45
C LYS A 119 11.83 11.05 -5.26
N THR A 120 12.40 12.21 -4.95
CA THR A 120 13.64 12.69 -5.58
C THR A 120 14.79 11.69 -5.43
N ALA A 121 14.95 11.08 -4.24
CA ALA A 121 15.99 10.09 -4.03
C ALA A 121 15.80 8.82 -4.87
N THR A 122 14.57 8.47 -5.29
CA THR A 122 14.36 7.31 -6.18
C THR A 122 14.98 7.56 -7.55
N VAL A 123 14.82 8.77 -8.08
CA VAL A 123 15.37 9.19 -9.38
C VAL A 123 16.88 9.30 -9.30
N GLU A 124 17.39 10.05 -8.31
CA GLU A 124 18.83 10.21 -8.12
C GLU A 124 19.56 8.88 -7.89
N LEU A 125 18.93 7.92 -7.21
CA LEU A 125 19.52 6.60 -7.00
C LEU A 125 19.52 5.79 -8.29
N SER A 126 18.42 5.79 -9.06
CA SER A 126 18.36 5.09 -10.35
C SER A 126 19.44 5.59 -11.30
N GLU A 127 19.58 6.90 -11.47
CA GLU A 127 20.60 7.50 -12.34
C GLU A 127 22.03 7.09 -11.92
N LYS A 128 22.30 7.03 -10.62
CA LYS A 128 23.61 6.62 -10.08
C LYS A 128 23.90 5.14 -10.27
N LEU A 129 22.87 4.29 -10.28
CA LEU A 129 22.97 2.85 -10.53
C LEU A 129 23.11 2.57 -12.04
N GLU A 130 22.33 3.25 -12.88
CA GLU A 130 22.44 3.22 -14.35
C GLU A 130 23.83 3.65 -14.82
N ALA A 131 24.38 4.74 -14.26
CA ALA A 131 25.74 5.20 -14.54
C ALA A 131 26.83 4.17 -14.14
N ARG A 132 26.50 3.21 -13.28
CA ARG A 132 27.37 2.09 -12.86
C ARG A 132 27.07 0.79 -13.61
N GLY A 133 26.18 0.81 -14.60
CA GLY A 133 25.85 -0.33 -15.45
C GLY A 133 24.71 -1.22 -14.94
N TYR A 134 24.01 -0.83 -13.88
CA TYR A 134 22.84 -1.56 -13.40
C TYR A 134 21.58 -1.13 -14.14
N SER A 135 20.77 -2.10 -14.56
CA SER A 135 19.41 -1.82 -15.04
C SER A 135 18.52 -1.49 -13.85
N SER A 136 18.23 -0.21 -13.63
CA SER A 136 17.27 0.23 -12.62
C SER A 136 16.24 1.18 -13.21
N ALA A 137 15.10 1.30 -12.53
CA ALA A 137 14.11 2.32 -12.81
C ALA A 137 13.61 2.90 -11.48
N PRO A 138 13.38 4.22 -11.39
CA PRO A 138 12.73 4.79 -10.21
C PRO A 138 11.28 4.30 -10.17
N LEU A 139 10.73 4.12 -8.97
CA LEU A 139 9.30 3.89 -8.76
C LEU A 139 8.79 4.85 -7.69
N ASN A 140 8.08 5.89 -8.10
CA ASN A 140 7.53 6.90 -7.20
C ASN A 140 6.17 7.44 -7.67
N GLY A 141 5.53 8.26 -6.83
CA GLY A 141 4.18 8.79 -7.08
C GLY A 141 4.08 9.93 -8.10
N ASP A 142 5.21 10.47 -8.59
CA ASP A 142 5.22 11.55 -9.60
C ASP A 142 5.48 11.01 -11.01
N MET A 143 5.68 9.70 -11.16
CA MET A 143 5.84 9.07 -12.47
C MET A 143 4.52 9.09 -13.23
N ASN A 144 4.59 9.52 -14.49
CA ASN A 144 3.44 9.53 -15.38
C ASN A 144 2.88 8.10 -15.50
N GLN A 145 1.58 7.93 -15.26
CA GLN A 145 0.93 6.62 -15.17
C GLN A 145 0.97 5.81 -16.47
N VAL A 146 1.30 6.46 -17.60
CA VAL A 146 1.52 5.83 -18.92
C VAL A 146 2.90 5.15 -19.03
N LEU A 147 3.85 5.51 -18.16
CA LEU A 147 5.23 5.00 -18.10
C LEU A 147 5.47 4.04 -16.91
N ARG A 148 4.41 3.65 -16.19
CA ARG A 148 4.47 2.64 -15.11
C ARG A 148 4.42 1.22 -15.67
#